data_AF-A0A937MHE4-F1
#
_entry.id   AF-A0A937MHE4-F1
#
_cell.length_a   1.000
_cell.length_b   1.000
_cell.length_c   1.000
_cell.angle_alpha   90.00
_cell.angle_beta   90.00
_cell.angle_gamma   90.00
#
_symmetry.space_group_name_H-M   'P 1'
#
loop_
_entity.id
_entity.type
_entity.pdbx_description
1 polymer ?
#
loop_
_entity_poly.entity_id
_entity_poly.type
_entity_poly.pdbx_seq_one_letter_code
_entity_poly.pdbx_strand_id
1 'polypeptide(L)'
;MTEKILAKRKIRFSVHITAIFLVMCFTGLLFEVGARIAYQYQDALSGLTFLNKLSGHSVALDPFEVLSTKWGGHWILRPGYTAKPATATNTSMWENVRINSLGFKGPEIKNKQSSTRILALGDSTTFGLHHIDYPRIMEESLKISGLNIEVINGGVEGYSTRNIKYEMKRYIQLKPDIILLYIGWNDLYSPRGWLDEAEDKLRLLWLNRNILRSINRIFLG
;
A
#
# COMPACT_ATOMS: atom_id res chain seq x y z
N MET A 1 -42.10 -41.89 -36.27
CA MET A 1 -41.02 -42.22 -35.29
C MET A 1 -39.97 -41.11 -35.19
N THR A 2 -39.70 -40.40 -36.28
CA THR A 2 -38.63 -39.39 -36.44
C THR A 2 -38.84 -38.08 -35.65
N GLU A 3 -40.08 -37.55 -35.58
CA GLU A 3 -40.36 -36.28 -34.87
C GLU A 3 -40.17 -36.37 -33.34
N LYS A 4 -40.61 -37.46 -32.71
CA LYS A 4 -40.42 -37.67 -31.26
C LYS A 4 -38.94 -37.77 -30.86
N ILE A 5 -38.10 -38.28 -31.76
CA ILE A 5 -36.65 -38.38 -31.56
C ILE A 5 -36.01 -36.98 -31.70
N LEU A 6 -36.42 -36.20 -32.70
CA LEU A 6 -35.99 -34.81 -32.90
C LEU A 6 -36.38 -33.89 -31.71
N ALA A 7 -37.60 -34.02 -31.19
CA ALA A 7 -38.06 -33.26 -30.04
C ALA A 7 -37.26 -33.57 -28.77
N LYS A 8 -37.02 -34.87 -28.47
CA LYS A 8 -36.16 -35.28 -27.35
C LYS A 8 -34.72 -34.77 -27.50
N ARG A 9 -34.19 -34.73 -28.73
CA ARG A 9 -32.84 -34.24 -29.02
C ARG A 9 -32.72 -32.72 -28.80
N LYS A 10 -33.74 -31.94 -29.21
CA LYS A 10 -33.81 -30.48 -28.95
C LYS A 10 -33.90 -30.17 -27.45
N ILE A 11 -34.73 -30.90 -26.70
CA ILE A 11 -34.86 -30.71 -25.24
C ILE A 11 -33.54 -31.05 -24.54
N ARG A 12 -32.92 -32.20 -24.87
CA ARG A 12 -31.61 -32.56 -24.31
C ARG A 12 -30.55 -31.50 -24.63
N PHE A 13 -30.48 -31.01 -25.85
CA PHE A 13 -29.55 -29.95 -26.24
C PHE A 13 -29.78 -28.66 -25.45
N SER A 14 -31.04 -28.22 -25.31
CA SER A 14 -31.39 -27.04 -24.50
C SER A 14 -30.98 -27.20 -23.03
N VAL A 15 -31.23 -28.36 -22.42
CA VAL A 15 -30.83 -28.63 -21.03
C VAL A 15 -29.32 -28.59 -20.87
N HIS A 16 -28.55 -29.12 -21.83
CA HIS A 16 -27.08 -29.07 -21.78
C HIS A 16 -26.56 -27.63 -21.89
N ILE A 17 -27.12 -26.81 -22.79
CA ILE A 17 -26.75 -25.39 -22.90
C ILE A 17 -27.09 -24.63 -21.62
N THR A 18 -28.28 -24.84 -21.05
CA THR A 18 -28.67 -24.20 -19.80
C THR A 18 -27.76 -24.63 -18.64
N ALA A 19 -27.41 -25.91 -18.56
CA ALA A 19 -26.49 -26.41 -17.54
C ALA A 19 -25.08 -25.79 -17.68
N ILE A 20 -24.55 -25.75 -18.90
CA ILE A 20 -23.25 -25.11 -19.19
C ILE A 20 -23.28 -23.63 -18.79
N PHE A 21 -24.35 -22.92 -19.15
CA PHE A 21 -24.52 -21.51 -18.80
C PHE A 21 -24.57 -21.29 -17.28
N LEU A 22 -25.34 -22.10 -16.55
CA LEU A 22 -25.41 -22.02 -15.09
C LEU A 22 -24.06 -22.30 -14.43
N VAL A 23 -23.32 -23.31 -14.92
CA VAL A 23 -21.97 -23.62 -14.42
C VAL A 23 -21.03 -22.44 -14.68
N MET A 24 -21.08 -21.82 -15.86
CA MET A 24 -20.29 -20.63 -16.17
C MET A 24 -20.63 -19.45 -15.23
N CYS A 25 -21.92 -19.17 -15.02
CA CYS A 25 -22.36 -18.09 -14.13
C CYS A 25 -21.93 -18.33 -12.68
N PHE A 26 -22.12 -19.55 -12.17
CA PHE A 26 -21.73 -19.91 -10.81
C PHE A 26 -20.21 -19.85 -10.62
N THR A 27 -19.45 -20.32 -11.62
CA THR A 27 -17.99 -20.24 -11.61
C THR A 27 -17.53 -18.78 -11.59
N GLY A 28 -18.11 -17.92 -12.43
CA GLY A 28 -17.83 -16.48 -12.42
C GLY A 28 -18.14 -15.80 -11.08
N LEU A 29 -19.25 -16.17 -10.44
CA LEU A 29 -19.61 -15.68 -9.12
C LEU A 29 -18.61 -16.12 -8.05
N LEU A 30 -18.20 -17.40 -8.06
CA LEU A 30 -17.18 -17.91 -7.15
C LEU A 30 -15.85 -17.17 -7.29
N PHE A 31 -15.41 -16.90 -8.53
CA PHE A 31 -14.20 -16.12 -8.77
C PHE A 31 -14.32 -14.69 -8.25
N GLU A 32 -15.46 -14.03 -8.46
CA GLU A 32 -15.71 -12.67 -7.96
C GLU A 32 -15.71 -12.61 -6.42
N VAL A 33 -16.42 -13.53 -5.77
CA VAL A 33 -16.46 -13.61 -4.30
C VAL A 33 -15.06 -13.92 -3.76
N GLY A 34 -14.36 -14.88 -4.37
CA GLY A 34 -12.98 -15.22 -4.03
C GLY A 34 -12.04 -14.03 -4.17
N ALA A 35 -12.12 -13.29 -5.27
CA ALA A 35 -11.30 -12.09 -5.50
C ALA A 35 -11.60 -10.99 -4.48
N ARG A 36 -12.87 -10.75 -4.14
CA ARG A 36 -13.27 -9.77 -3.12
C ARG A 36 -12.76 -10.12 -1.74
N ILE A 37 -12.84 -11.39 -1.35
CA ILE A 37 -12.29 -11.88 -0.09
C ILE A 37 -10.77 -11.71 -0.12
N ALA A 38 -10.10 -12.13 -1.20
CA ALA A 38 -8.65 -11.97 -1.33
C ALA A 38 -8.22 -10.50 -1.22
N TYR A 39 -8.96 -9.57 -1.84
CA TYR A 39 -8.72 -8.13 -1.75
C TYR A 39 -8.98 -7.59 -0.33
N GLN A 40 -10.07 -7.99 0.30
CA GLN A 40 -10.43 -7.55 1.65
C GLN A 40 -9.43 -8.02 2.70
N TYR A 41 -8.84 -9.22 2.51
CA TYR A 41 -7.89 -9.83 3.42
C TYR A 41 -6.45 -9.83 2.86
N GLN A 42 -6.17 -9.00 1.86
CA GLN A 42 -4.88 -8.98 1.16
C GLN A 42 -3.69 -8.80 2.11
N ASP A 43 -3.85 -8.04 3.19
CA ASP A 43 -2.80 -7.75 4.17
C ASP A 43 -2.51 -8.92 5.12
N ALA A 44 -3.54 -9.74 5.37
CA ALA A 44 -3.39 -10.98 6.12
C ALA A 44 -2.78 -12.07 5.22
N LEU A 45 -3.18 -12.09 3.96
CA LEU A 45 -2.68 -13.04 2.96
C LEU A 45 -1.22 -12.75 2.57
N SER A 46 -0.83 -11.49 2.42
CA SER A 46 0.57 -11.09 2.21
C SER A 46 1.47 -11.39 3.41
N GLY A 47 0.90 -11.68 4.59
CA GLY A 47 1.64 -12.14 5.76
C GLY A 47 2.03 -13.62 5.68
N LEU A 48 1.38 -14.39 4.80
CA LEU A 48 1.66 -15.81 4.63
C LEU A 48 2.92 -16.00 3.80
N THR A 49 4.01 -16.42 4.46
CA THR A 49 5.34 -16.62 3.85
C THR A 49 5.33 -17.53 2.64
N PHE A 50 4.45 -18.54 2.61
CA PHE A 50 4.31 -19.43 1.45
C PHE A 50 3.75 -18.69 0.22
N LEU A 51 2.80 -17.77 0.40
CA LEU A 51 2.22 -16.98 -0.70
C LEU A 51 3.25 -16.01 -1.26
N ASN A 52 4.03 -15.34 -0.40
CA ASN A 52 5.12 -14.46 -0.84
C ASN A 52 6.20 -15.20 -1.65
N LYS A 53 6.50 -16.45 -1.27
CA LYS A 53 7.45 -17.30 -1.99
C LYS A 53 6.90 -17.74 -3.35
N LEU A 54 5.59 -18.00 -3.44
CA LEU A 54 4.90 -18.33 -4.69
C LEU A 54 4.79 -17.14 -5.63
N SER A 55 4.61 -15.93 -5.08
CA SER A 55 4.50 -14.70 -5.83
C SER A 55 5.84 -14.05 -6.17
N GLY A 56 6.98 -14.69 -5.83
CA GLY A 56 8.31 -14.13 -6.08
C GLY A 56 8.54 -12.72 -5.52
N HIS A 57 7.72 -12.27 -4.57
CA HIS A 57 7.75 -10.91 -4.04
C HIS A 57 8.76 -10.85 -2.90
N SER A 58 9.98 -10.42 -3.21
CA SER A 58 10.92 -9.94 -2.20
C SER A 58 10.84 -8.40 -2.16
N VAL A 59 10.42 -7.85 -1.03
CA VAL A 59 10.59 -6.41 -0.79
C VAL A 59 12.09 -6.17 -0.68
N ALA A 60 12.65 -5.40 -1.61
CA ALA A 60 14.02 -4.93 -1.49
C ALA A 60 14.04 -3.90 -0.37
N LEU A 61 14.69 -4.23 0.74
CA LEU A 61 14.75 -3.38 1.92
C LEU A 61 16.14 -2.80 2.05
N ASP A 62 16.19 -1.51 2.33
CA ASP A 62 17.44 -0.85 2.67
C ASP A 62 17.94 -1.25 4.07
N PRO A 63 19.23 -1.02 4.38
CA PRO A 63 19.80 -1.43 5.68
C PRO A 63 19.08 -0.83 6.90
N PHE A 64 18.45 0.34 6.73
CA PHE A 64 17.66 1.04 7.74
C PHE A 64 16.18 0.64 7.73
N GLU A 65 15.76 -0.34 6.94
CA GLU A 65 14.39 -0.84 6.88
C GLU A 65 14.30 -2.27 7.41
N VAL A 66 13.12 -2.63 7.90
CA VAL A 66 12.76 -3.97 8.36
C VAL A 66 11.30 -4.26 8.05
N LEU A 67 10.97 -5.53 7.77
CA LEU A 67 9.58 -5.94 7.61
C LEU A 67 8.80 -5.72 8.91
N SER A 68 7.57 -5.23 8.77
CA SER A 68 6.61 -5.12 9.86
C SER A 68 6.23 -6.51 10.34
N THR A 69 6.23 -6.70 11.67
CA THR A 69 5.73 -7.93 12.29
C THR A 69 4.20 -7.98 12.34
N LYS A 70 3.53 -6.85 12.05
CA LYS A 70 2.09 -6.69 12.20
C LYS A 70 1.32 -6.82 10.90
N TRP A 71 1.89 -6.34 9.80
CA TRP A 71 1.25 -6.28 8.50
C TRP A 71 2.13 -6.94 7.45
N GLY A 72 1.59 -7.95 6.75
CA GLY A 72 2.33 -8.68 5.75
C GLY A 72 2.75 -7.79 4.57
N GLY A 73 4.01 -7.88 4.15
CA GLY A 73 4.56 -7.08 3.05
C GLY A 73 4.71 -5.58 3.35
N HIS A 74 4.35 -5.13 4.56
CA HIS A 74 4.66 -3.78 5.04
C HIS A 74 6.04 -3.76 5.66
N TRP A 75 6.73 -2.63 5.59
CA TRP A 75 8.04 -2.41 6.21
C TRP A 75 8.02 -1.10 6.97
N ILE A 76 8.93 -0.97 7.92
CA ILE A 76 9.14 0.22 8.74
C ILE A 76 10.63 0.54 8.80
N LEU A 77 10.95 1.77 9.19
CA LEU A 77 12.33 2.13 9.52
C LEU A 77 12.76 1.44 10.82
N ARG A 78 13.98 0.92 10.83
CA ARG A 78 14.61 0.21 11.95
C ARG A 78 14.89 1.19 13.09
N PRO A 79 14.20 1.10 14.24
CA PRO A 79 14.41 2.03 15.34
C PRO A 79 15.85 2.00 15.85
N GLY A 80 16.42 3.18 16.10
CA GLY A 80 17.80 3.33 16.58
C GLY A 80 18.89 3.05 15.53
N TYR A 81 18.53 2.84 14.26
CA TYR A 81 19.53 2.66 13.21
C TYR A 81 20.32 3.95 12.99
N THR A 82 21.65 3.83 12.91
CA THR A 82 22.52 4.91 12.46
C THR A 82 23.48 4.36 11.42
N ALA A 83 23.45 4.93 10.22
CA ALA A 83 24.39 4.60 9.15
C ALA A 83 25.82 4.91 9.60
N LYS A 84 26.77 4.09 9.17
CA LYS A 84 28.19 4.40 9.39
C LYS A 84 28.54 5.69 8.64
N PRO A 85 29.42 6.54 9.20
CA PRO A 85 29.89 7.72 8.49
C PRO A 85 30.59 7.31 7.20
N ALA A 86 30.47 8.18 6.20
CA ALA A 86 31.24 8.10 4.96
C ALA A 86 32.73 7.92 5.25
N THR A 87 33.38 6.97 4.58
CA THR A 87 34.85 6.95 4.52
C THR A 87 35.29 7.36 3.13
N ALA A 88 36.51 7.89 3.01
CA ALA A 88 37.08 8.37 1.73
C ALA A 88 37.10 7.30 0.61
N THR A 89 36.87 6.02 0.94
CA THR A 89 36.89 4.89 0.03
C THR A 89 35.54 4.20 -0.15
N ASN A 90 34.50 4.63 0.56
CA ASN A 90 33.18 4.00 0.48
C ASN A 90 32.08 5.04 0.72
N THR A 91 31.74 5.75 -0.36
CA THR A 91 30.62 6.69 -0.39
C THR A 91 29.32 5.91 -0.53
N SER A 92 28.75 5.39 0.56
CA SER A 92 27.48 4.65 0.45
C SER A 92 26.34 5.63 0.18
N MET A 93 25.40 5.25 -0.68
CA MET A 93 24.21 6.05 -1.02
C MET A 93 23.29 6.33 0.18
N TRP A 94 23.65 5.86 1.40
CA TRP A 94 22.86 5.97 2.62
C TRP A 94 23.64 6.54 3.82
N GLU A 95 24.74 7.25 3.54
CA GLU A 95 25.52 7.90 4.58
C GLU A 95 24.70 8.86 5.43
N ASN A 96 25.02 8.85 6.73
CA ASN A 96 24.44 9.74 7.73
C ASN A 96 22.93 9.62 7.93
N VAL A 97 22.28 8.57 7.39
CA VAL A 97 20.90 8.26 7.75
C VAL A 97 20.85 7.88 9.23
N ARG A 98 20.02 8.59 9.98
CA ARG A 98 19.73 8.32 11.39
C ARG A 98 18.24 8.09 11.55
N ILE A 99 17.89 6.97 12.18
CA ILE A 99 16.54 6.63 12.59
C ILE A 99 16.51 6.64 14.12
N ASN A 100 15.62 7.44 14.69
CA ASN A 100 15.51 7.56 16.15
C ASN A 100 14.89 6.32 16.80
N SER A 101 14.87 6.31 18.14
CA SER A 101 14.34 5.20 18.94
C SER A 101 12.86 4.88 18.68
N LEU A 102 12.10 5.83 18.10
CA LEU A 102 10.70 5.66 17.73
C LEU A 102 10.51 5.28 16.25
N GLY A 103 11.58 5.06 15.49
CA GLY A 103 11.54 4.64 14.09
C GLY A 103 11.26 5.77 13.08
N PHE A 104 11.56 7.02 13.42
CA PHE A 104 11.42 8.18 12.51
C PHE A 104 12.80 8.66 12.07
N LYS A 105 12.90 9.21 10.85
CA LYS A 105 14.17 9.76 10.37
C LYS A 105 14.51 11.03 11.15
N GLY A 106 15.77 11.15 11.58
CA GLY A 106 16.31 12.34 12.24
C GLY A 106 16.58 12.16 13.75
N PRO A 107 16.58 13.26 14.52
CA PRO A 107 16.92 13.25 15.95
C PRO A 107 15.86 12.56 16.81
N GLU A 108 16.19 12.34 18.08
CA GLU A 108 15.21 11.82 19.07
C GLU A 108 14.06 12.81 19.26
N ILE A 109 12.84 12.27 19.27
CA ILE A 109 11.62 13.04 19.51
C ILE A 109 11.46 13.25 21.01
N LYS A 110 11.18 14.49 21.43
CA LYS A 110 11.03 14.81 22.84
C LYS A 110 9.73 14.22 23.40
N ASN A 111 9.82 13.52 24.54
CA ASN A 111 8.65 12.92 25.20
C ASN A 111 7.60 13.95 25.65
N LYS A 112 8.02 15.17 25.98
CA LYS A 112 7.13 16.27 26.37
C LYS A 112 6.96 17.22 25.18
N GLN A 113 5.71 17.44 24.77
CA GLN A 113 5.35 18.45 23.78
C GLN A 113 5.54 19.84 24.40
N SER A 114 6.78 20.34 24.34
CA SER A 114 7.17 21.67 24.83
C SER A 114 7.04 22.75 23.74
N SER A 115 6.63 22.35 22.54
CA SER A 115 6.60 23.13 21.31
C SER A 115 5.50 22.58 20.41
N THR A 116 4.99 23.42 19.49
CA THR A 116 4.13 22.95 18.40
C THR A 116 4.86 21.86 17.62
N ARG A 117 4.15 20.78 17.28
CA ARG A 117 4.69 19.60 16.62
C ARG A 117 4.06 19.43 15.24
N ILE A 118 4.89 19.44 14.21
CA ILE A 118 4.50 19.12 12.84
C ILE A 118 4.97 17.69 12.53
N LEU A 119 4.08 16.83 12.06
CA LEU A 119 4.42 15.52 11.55
C LEU A 119 4.30 15.51 10.02
N ALA A 120 5.44 15.41 9.34
CA ALA A 120 5.49 15.27 7.89
C ALA A 120 5.43 13.79 7.51
N LEU A 121 4.35 13.39 6.84
CA LEU A 121 4.08 12.03 6.39
C LEU A 121 4.18 11.95 4.87
N GLY A 122 4.88 10.94 4.37
CA GLY A 122 5.01 10.75 2.93
C GLY A 122 5.89 9.58 2.56
N ASP A 123 6.32 9.60 1.29
CA ASP A 123 7.19 8.60 0.70
C ASP A 123 8.67 9.03 0.72
N SER A 124 9.46 8.56 -0.26
CA SER A 124 10.86 8.94 -0.46
C SER A 124 11.07 10.44 -0.61
N THR A 125 10.08 11.19 -1.09
CA THR A 125 10.16 12.65 -1.19
C THR A 125 10.16 13.32 0.18
N THR A 126 9.44 12.74 1.14
CA THR A 126 9.43 13.20 2.53
C THR A 126 10.61 12.65 3.33
N PHE A 127 10.96 11.38 3.10
CA PHE A 127 12.17 10.79 3.67
C PHE A 127 13.40 11.63 3.28
N GLY A 128 13.45 12.09 2.03
CA GLY A 128 14.52 12.93 1.49
C GLY A 128 15.84 12.16 1.37
N LEU A 129 16.88 12.86 0.95
CA LEU A 129 18.21 12.27 0.81
C LEU A 129 18.97 12.40 2.14
N HIS A 130 19.92 11.50 2.39
CA HIS A 130 20.97 11.56 3.42
C HIS A 130 20.73 12.56 4.57
N HIS A 131 21.22 13.79 4.38
CA HIS A 131 21.25 14.91 5.33
C HIS A 131 20.29 16.05 4.94
N ILE A 132 19.55 15.89 3.84
CA ILE A 132 18.69 16.91 3.27
C ILE A 132 17.29 16.34 3.10
N ASP A 133 16.40 16.73 3.99
CA ASP A 133 14.98 16.51 3.86
C ASP A 133 14.23 17.79 4.20
N TYR A 134 13.13 18.03 3.47
CA TYR A 134 12.36 19.26 3.66
C TYR A 134 11.80 19.40 5.09
N PRO A 135 11.44 18.33 5.83
CA PRO A 135 11.03 18.47 7.23
C PRO A 135 12.12 19.10 8.09
N ARG A 136 13.39 18.68 7.93
CA ARG A 136 14.52 19.28 8.66
C ARG A 136 14.79 20.73 8.26
N ILE A 137 14.80 21.03 6.95
CA ILE A 137 14.97 22.40 6.45
C ILE A 137 13.86 23.32 6.98
N MET A 138 12.62 22.83 7.01
CA MET A 138 11.47 23.54 7.55
C MET A 138 11.66 23.83 9.05
N GLU A 139 12.08 22.85 9.84
CA GLU A 139 12.37 23.05 11.27
C GLU A 139 13.42 24.14 11.50
N GLU A 140 14.53 24.09 10.76
CA GLU A 140 15.61 25.08 10.86
C GLU A 140 15.14 26.48 10.46
N SER A 141 14.38 26.58 9.37
CA SER A 141 13.85 27.86 8.87
C SER A 141 12.89 28.49 9.88
N LEU A 142 11.97 27.69 10.44
CA LEU A 142 11.01 28.15 11.46
C LEU A 142 11.73 28.60 12.73
N LYS A 143 12.77 27.87 13.14
CA LYS A 143 13.61 28.24 14.28
C LYS A 143 14.33 29.58 14.05
N ILE A 144 14.87 29.81 12.86
CA ILE A 144 15.51 31.08 12.48
C ILE A 144 14.48 32.23 12.52
N SER A 145 13.23 31.97 12.16
CA SER A 145 12.11 32.92 12.29
C SER A 145 11.61 33.12 13.73
N GLY A 146 12.27 32.55 14.74
CA GLY A 146 11.90 32.69 16.15
C GLY A 146 10.77 31.77 16.63
N LEU A 147 10.34 30.81 15.80
CA LEU A 147 9.31 29.85 16.16
C LEU A 147 9.95 28.57 16.73
N ASN A 148 9.56 28.21 17.94
CA ASN A 148 9.95 26.94 18.55
C ASN A 148 8.98 25.84 18.12
N ILE A 149 9.24 25.23 16.96
CA ILE A 149 8.44 24.16 16.36
C ILE A 149 9.33 22.92 16.21
N GLU A 150 8.83 21.76 16.61
CA GLU A 150 9.47 20.46 16.36
C GLU A 150 8.86 19.86 15.10
N VAL A 151 9.70 19.48 14.14
CA VAL A 151 9.24 18.83 12.90
C VAL A 151 9.74 17.40 12.86
N ILE A 152 8.80 16.47 12.75
CA ILE A 152 9.09 15.03 12.71
C ILE A 152 8.99 14.55 11.27
N ASN A 153 10.08 13.95 10.78
CA ASN A 153 10.10 13.29 9.48
C ASN A 153 9.57 11.85 9.61
N GLY A 154 8.32 11.66 9.20
CA GLY A 154 7.66 10.36 9.07
C GLY A 154 7.60 9.83 7.64
N GLY A 155 8.43 10.36 6.75
CA GLY A 155 8.61 9.79 5.41
C GLY A 155 9.27 8.43 5.47
N VAL A 156 8.88 7.52 4.58
CA VAL A 156 9.52 6.21 4.40
C VAL A 156 9.52 5.89 2.91
N GLU A 157 10.63 5.38 2.40
CA GLU A 157 10.77 5.11 0.98
C GLU A 157 9.76 4.06 0.50
N GLY A 158 9.25 4.25 -0.71
CA GLY A 158 8.25 3.36 -1.32
C GLY A 158 6.86 3.35 -0.64
N TYR A 159 6.62 4.15 0.41
CA TYR A 159 5.31 4.18 1.05
C TYR A 159 4.21 4.69 0.11
N SER A 160 3.04 4.07 0.24
CA SER A 160 1.78 4.49 -0.36
C SER A 160 0.78 4.94 0.73
N THR A 161 -0.40 5.43 0.34
CA THR A 161 -1.48 5.78 1.28
C THR A 161 -1.85 4.61 2.20
N ARG A 162 -1.74 3.37 1.71
CA ARG A 162 -1.97 2.14 2.47
C ARG A 162 -0.96 1.99 3.62
N ASN A 163 0.31 2.25 3.38
CA ASN A 163 1.36 2.18 4.41
C ASN A 163 1.10 3.20 5.53
N ILE A 164 0.72 4.43 5.18
CA ILE A 164 0.37 5.47 6.15
C ILE A 164 -0.81 5.04 7.04
N LYS A 165 -1.80 4.35 6.47
CA LYS A 165 -2.95 3.82 7.22
C LYS A 165 -2.53 2.80 8.28
N TYR A 166 -1.54 1.94 8.00
CA TYR A 166 -1.06 0.94 8.96
C TYR A 166 -0.40 1.53 10.20
N GLU A 167 0.33 2.63 9.99
CA GLU A 167 1.12 3.31 11.01
C GLU A 167 0.32 4.42 11.73
N MET A 168 -0.94 4.66 11.33
CA MET A 168 -1.79 5.73 11.87
C MET A 168 -1.84 5.79 13.40
N LYS A 169 -1.93 4.63 14.07
CA LYS A 169 -1.94 4.60 15.55
C LYS A 169 -0.65 5.16 16.16
N ARG A 170 0.50 4.83 15.55
CA ARG A 170 1.82 5.31 15.99
C ARG A 170 1.96 6.81 15.71
N TYR A 171 1.46 7.29 14.57
CA TYR A 171 1.45 8.72 14.24
C TYR A 171 0.60 9.54 15.23
N ILE A 172 -0.60 9.06 15.59
CA ILE A 172 -1.48 9.75 16.54
C ILE A 172 -0.86 9.80 17.95
N GLN A 173 -0.10 8.77 18.35
CA GLN A 173 0.58 8.74 19.66
C GLN A 173 1.64 9.84 19.81
N LEU A 174 2.17 10.36 18.70
CA LEU A 174 3.06 11.54 18.72
C LEU A 174 2.33 12.83 19.09
N LYS A 175 0.99 12.85 19.10
CA LYS A 175 0.17 14.04 19.34
C LYS A 175 0.58 15.25 18.48
N PRO A 176 0.72 15.09 17.14
CA PRO A 176 1.05 16.23 16.29
C PRO A 176 -0.06 17.28 16.33
N ASP A 177 0.32 18.56 16.32
CA ASP A 177 -0.62 19.67 16.17
C ASP A 177 -0.98 19.89 14.70
N ILE A 178 -0.03 19.60 13.80
CA ILE A 178 -0.17 19.74 12.36
C ILE A 178 0.37 18.47 11.70
N ILE A 179 -0.36 17.95 10.72
CA ILE A 179 0.10 16.87 9.84
C ILE A 179 0.26 17.44 8.44
N LEU A 180 1.47 17.32 7.88
CA LEU A 180 1.73 17.56 6.47
C LEU A 180 1.72 16.21 5.77
N LEU A 181 0.81 16.04 4.82
CA LEU A 181 0.69 14.79 4.07
C LEU A 181 1.14 15.01 2.63
N TYR A 182 2.27 14.42 2.27
CA TYR A 182 2.79 14.43 0.90
C TYR A 182 3.04 12.99 0.43
N ILE A 183 1.97 12.35 -0.03
CA ILE A 183 1.90 10.94 -0.41
C ILE A 183 1.09 10.79 -1.71
N GLY A 184 1.35 9.75 -2.48
CA GLY A 184 0.53 9.39 -3.65
C GLY A 184 1.34 8.95 -4.86
N TRP A 185 2.65 9.24 -4.90
CA TRP A 185 3.51 8.82 -6.01
C TRP A 185 3.48 7.30 -6.17
N ASN A 186 3.70 6.56 -5.09
CA ASN A 186 3.72 5.10 -5.14
C ASN A 186 2.33 4.49 -5.36
N ASP A 187 1.25 5.15 -4.95
CA ASP A 187 -0.12 4.71 -5.26
C ASP A 187 -0.42 4.75 -6.77
N LEU A 188 0.22 5.69 -7.49
CA LEU A 188 0.02 5.89 -8.93
C LEU A 188 1.01 5.09 -9.78
N TYR A 189 2.26 4.97 -9.32
CA TYR A 189 3.37 4.51 -10.15
C TYR A 189 4.07 3.24 -9.68
N SER A 190 3.85 2.80 -8.43
CA SER A 190 4.47 1.56 -7.97
C SER A 190 3.79 0.35 -8.63
N PRO A 191 4.54 -0.69 -9.04
CA PRO A 191 3.94 -1.93 -9.50
C PRO A 191 2.96 -2.41 -8.44
N ARG A 192 1.69 -2.51 -8.84
CA ARG A 192 0.66 -3.00 -7.93
C ARG A 192 0.99 -4.46 -7.57
N GLY A 193 0.71 -4.88 -6.33
CA GLY A 193 1.07 -6.21 -5.87
C GLY A 193 0.43 -7.31 -6.72
N TRP A 194 0.90 -8.56 -6.62
CA TRP A 194 0.35 -9.68 -7.43
C TRP A 194 -1.15 -9.87 -7.30
N LEU A 195 -1.74 -9.45 -6.17
CA LEU A 195 -3.20 -9.43 -5.99
C LEU A 195 -3.88 -8.41 -6.88
N ASP A 196 -3.29 -7.24 -7.07
CA ASP A 196 -3.81 -6.20 -7.98
C ASP A 196 -3.56 -6.57 -9.45
N GLU A 197 -2.46 -7.28 -9.77
CA GLU A 197 -2.27 -7.85 -11.13
C GLU A 197 -3.25 -8.99 -11.43
N ALA A 198 -3.54 -9.84 -10.44
CA ALA A 198 -4.57 -10.86 -10.55
C ALA A 198 -5.95 -10.23 -10.70
N GLU A 199 -6.26 -9.19 -9.93
CA GLU A 199 -7.49 -8.40 -10.07
C GLU A 199 -7.57 -7.72 -11.45
N ASP A 200 -6.48 -7.12 -11.92
CA ASP A 200 -6.38 -6.48 -13.23
C ASP A 200 -6.57 -7.50 -14.39
N LYS A 201 -6.12 -8.74 -14.22
CA LYS A 201 -6.39 -9.86 -15.16
C LYS A 201 -7.81 -10.42 -15.01
N LEU A 202 -8.42 -10.31 -13.83
CA LEU A 202 -9.81 -10.71 -13.54
C LEU A 202 -10.84 -9.59 -13.83
N ARG A 203 -10.41 -8.42 -14.36
CA ARG A 203 -11.20 -7.22 -14.70
C ARG A 203 -12.41 -7.38 -15.64
N LEU A 204 -12.74 -8.59 -16.09
CA LEU A 204 -14.03 -8.89 -16.73
C LEU A 204 -15.22 -8.39 -15.86
N LEU A 205 -15.04 -8.28 -14.54
CA LEU A 205 -16.06 -7.82 -13.59
C LEU A 205 -16.09 -6.30 -13.37
N TRP A 206 -14.96 -5.59 -13.52
CA TRP A 206 -14.94 -4.12 -13.59
C TRP A 206 -15.67 -3.61 -14.83
N LEU A 207 -15.49 -4.30 -15.97
CA LEU A 207 -16.20 -4.02 -17.21
C LEU A 207 -17.72 -4.19 -17.01
N ASN A 208 -18.17 -5.28 -16.37
CA ASN A 208 -19.57 -5.48 -15.99
C ASN A 208 -20.11 -4.36 -15.08
N ARG A 209 -19.35 -3.95 -14.06
CA ARG A 209 -19.77 -2.89 -13.12
C ARG A 209 -19.93 -1.53 -13.80
N ASN A 210 -19.07 -1.20 -14.77
CA ASN A 210 -19.18 0.06 -15.51
C ASN A 210 -20.23 0.02 -16.61
N ILE A 211 -20.40 -1.12 -17.30
CA ILE A 211 -21.50 -1.31 -18.25
C ILE A 211 -22.85 -1.19 -17.52
N LEU A 212 -23.03 -1.83 -16.36
CA LEU A 212 -24.25 -1.73 -15.56
C LEU A 212 -24.51 -0.29 -15.06
N ARG A 213 -23.47 0.45 -14.67
CA ARG A 213 -23.60 1.87 -14.28
C ARG A 213 -23.98 2.76 -15.46
N SER A 214 -23.44 2.50 -16.64
CA SER A 214 -23.80 3.23 -17.87
C SER A 214 -25.23 2.91 -18.32
N ILE A 215 -25.65 1.65 -18.22
CA ILE A 215 -27.03 1.22 -18.53
C ILE A 215 -28.02 1.87 -17.56
N ASN A 216 -27.76 1.84 -16.24
CA ASN A 216 -28.63 2.50 -15.27
C ASN A 216 -28.76 4.02 -15.49
N ARG A 217 -27.70 4.69 -15.97
CA ARG A 217 -27.77 6.13 -16.31
C ARG A 217 -28.60 6.44 -17.56
N ILE A 218 -28.72 5.49 -18.48
CA ILE A 218 -29.48 5.65 -19.73
C ILE A 218 -30.96 5.31 -19.53
N PHE A 219 -31.27 4.36 -18.64
CA PHE A 219 -32.63 3.84 -18.45
C PHE A 219 -33.35 4.36 -17.19
N LEU A 220 -32.63 4.91 -16.21
CA LEU A 220 -33.20 5.48 -14.97
C LEU A 220 -32.84 6.97 -14.77
N GLY A 221 -32.32 7.62 -15.81
CA GLY A 221 -32.06 9.06 -15.87
C GLY A 221 -33.05 9.77 -16.78
#